data_AF-J0K5I8-F1
#
_entry.id   AF-J0K5I8-F1
#
_cell.length_a   1.000
_cell.length_b   1.000
_cell.length_c   1.000
_cell.angle_alpha   90.00
_cell.angle_beta   90.00
_cell.angle_gamma   90.00
#
_symmetry.space_group_name_H-M   'P 1'
#
loop_
_entity.id
_entity.type
_entity.pdbx_description
1 polymer ?
#
loop_
_entity_poly.entity_id
_entity_poly.type
_entity_poly.pdbx_seq_one_letter_code
_entity_poly.pdbx_strand_id
1 'polypeptide(L)'
;MLNVWNRVVGVSDYAFKDDIVKATLKGEDLKRVKHMSTDHTAALNIELLKKLSPDLVVTFVGNPKAVEHAKKFGISFLSFQETTIAEAMQAMQAQAKALEIDASKKLAKMQETLDFIAERLKDVKKKKGVELFHKANKISGHQALDSDILEKGA
;
A
#
# COMPACT_ATOMS: atom_id res chain seq x y z
N MET A 1 -0.41 9.57 6.21
CA MET A 1 0.35 10.62 5.48
C MET A 1 -0.51 11.81 5.01
N LEU A 2 -1.72 11.61 4.48
CA LEU A 2 -2.58 12.67 3.90
C LEU A 2 -3.66 13.21 4.87
N ASN A 3 -3.73 12.70 6.11
CA ASN A 3 -4.73 13.09 7.12
C ASN A 3 -6.19 12.95 6.65
N VAL A 4 -6.51 11.79 6.06
CA VAL A 4 -7.83 11.50 5.45
C VAL A 4 -8.61 10.38 6.15
N TRP A 5 -8.29 10.06 7.42
CA TRP A 5 -8.99 8.99 8.15
C TRP A 5 -10.50 9.21 8.20
N ASN A 6 -10.95 10.46 8.26
CA ASN A 6 -12.36 10.86 8.17
C ASN A 6 -13.07 10.42 6.87
N ARG A 7 -12.33 10.15 5.79
CA ARG A 7 -12.87 9.67 4.50
C ARG A 7 -12.77 8.15 4.31
N VAL A 8 -12.03 7.44 5.18
CA VAL A 8 -11.82 5.98 5.07
C VAL A 8 -12.99 5.24 5.71
N VAL A 9 -13.66 4.34 4.97
CA VAL A 9 -14.79 3.53 5.49
C VAL A 9 -14.38 2.08 5.82
N GLY A 10 -13.27 1.60 5.28
CA GLY A 10 -12.71 0.31 5.62
C GLY A 10 -11.25 0.16 5.16
N VAL A 11 -10.49 -0.67 5.87
CA VAL A 11 -9.08 -0.97 5.57
C VAL A 11 -8.76 -2.42 5.95
N SER A 12 -7.83 -3.04 5.23
CA SER A 12 -7.38 -4.41 5.50
C SER A 12 -6.88 -4.59 6.92
N ASP A 13 -7.20 -5.71 7.57
CA ASP A 13 -6.95 -5.92 9.01
C ASP A 13 -5.48 -5.83 9.43
N TYR A 14 -4.54 -6.12 8.52
CA TYR A 14 -3.12 -5.98 8.81
C TYR A 14 -2.74 -4.53 9.11
N ALA A 15 -3.46 -3.54 8.58
CA ALA A 15 -3.18 -2.13 8.81
C ALA A 15 -3.33 -1.74 10.28
N PHE A 16 -4.18 -2.43 11.05
CA PHE A 16 -4.33 -2.17 12.48
C PHE A 16 -3.14 -2.66 13.32
N LYS A 17 -2.20 -3.40 12.73
CA LYS A 17 -0.96 -3.81 13.39
C LYS A 17 0.13 -2.74 13.28
N ASP A 18 0.06 -1.91 12.24
CA ASP A 18 0.98 -0.82 11.95
C ASP A 18 0.93 0.27 13.04
N ASP A 19 2.10 0.74 13.47
CA ASP A 19 2.27 1.68 14.57
C ASP A 19 1.87 3.11 14.18
N ILE A 20 2.15 3.56 12.95
CA ILE A 20 1.72 4.87 12.46
C ILE A 20 0.20 4.91 12.26
N VAL A 21 -0.43 3.80 11.86
CA VAL A 21 -1.89 3.67 11.85
C VAL A 21 -2.44 3.78 13.27
N LYS A 22 -1.93 3.00 14.23
CA LYS A 22 -2.34 3.09 15.64
C LYS A 22 -2.16 4.48 16.21
N ALA A 23 -1.12 5.21 15.82
CA ALA A 23 -0.84 6.56 16.29
C ALA A 23 -1.80 7.61 15.70
N THR A 24 -2.27 7.42 14.46
CA THR A 24 -3.01 8.45 13.72
C THR A 24 -4.52 8.17 13.57
N LEU A 25 -4.95 6.91 13.61
CA LEU A 25 -6.37 6.52 13.61
C LEU A 25 -6.91 6.50 15.03
N LYS A 26 -7.69 7.51 15.41
CA LYS A 26 -8.15 7.74 16.80
C LYS A 26 -9.63 8.09 16.86
N GLY A 27 -10.20 8.07 18.06
CA GLY A 27 -11.54 8.58 18.35
C GLY A 27 -12.65 7.90 17.53
N GLU A 28 -13.54 8.70 16.96
CA GLU A 28 -14.68 8.21 16.17
C GLU A 28 -14.25 7.52 14.87
N ASP A 29 -13.12 7.93 14.26
CA ASP A 29 -12.62 7.27 13.05
C ASP A 29 -12.25 5.82 13.31
N LEU A 30 -11.64 5.52 14.47
CA LEU A 30 -11.30 4.15 14.86
C LEU A 30 -12.54 3.27 15.00
N LYS A 31 -13.67 3.82 15.46
CA LYS A 31 -14.93 3.09 15.58
C LYS A 31 -15.63 2.88 14.23
N ARG A 32 -15.47 3.84 13.33
CA ARG A 32 -16.15 3.90 12.02
C ARG A 32 -15.46 3.05 10.96
N VAL A 33 -14.13 3.01 10.95
CA VAL A 33 -13.35 2.28 9.94
C VAL A 33 -13.55 0.78 10.10
N LYS A 34 -14.10 0.12 9.07
CA LYS A 34 -14.34 -1.31 9.06
C LYS A 34 -13.06 -2.11 8.79
N HIS A 35 -12.92 -3.20 9.55
CA HIS A 35 -11.98 -4.28 9.35
C HIS A 35 -12.29 -5.08 8.07
N MET A 36 -11.36 -5.10 7.11
CA MET A 36 -11.49 -5.76 5.80
C MET A 36 -10.51 -6.93 5.65
N SER A 37 -10.82 -7.86 4.74
CA SER A 37 -9.94 -9.00 4.43
C SER A 37 -8.54 -8.55 4.01
N THR A 38 -7.54 -9.31 4.44
CA THR A 38 -6.12 -9.16 4.04
C THR A 38 -5.73 -10.13 2.94
N ASP A 39 -6.65 -10.99 2.50
CA ASP A 39 -6.36 -12.00 1.48
C ASP A 39 -6.49 -11.39 0.08
N HIS A 40 -5.35 -11.27 -0.61
CA HIS A 40 -5.24 -10.74 -1.96
C HIS A 40 -5.50 -11.78 -3.06
N THR A 41 -5.65 -13.07 -2.69
CA THR A 41 -5.92 -14.18 -3.61
C THR A 41 -7.40 -14.54 -3.67
N ALA A 42 -8.13 -14.32 -2.56
CA ALA A 42 -9.57 -14.48 -2.48
C ALA A 42 -10.34 -13.41 -3.26
N ALA A 43 -11.58 -13.73 -3.63
CA ALA A 43 -12.49 -12.75 -4.21
C ALA A 43 -12.82 -11.65 -3.19
N LEU A 44 -12.86 -10.39 -3.65
CA LEU A 44 -13.29 -9.26 -2.84
C LEU A 44 -14.75 -9.47 -2.38
N ASN A 45 -15.04 -9.18 -1.11
CA ASN A 45 -16.39 -9.29 -0.57
C ASN A 45 -17.26 -8.14 -1.09
N ILE A 46 -17.94 -8.38 -2.22
CA ILE A 46 -18.77 -7.38 -2.91
C ILE A 46 -19.96 -6.93 -2.06
N GLU A 47 -20.58 -7.81 -1.28
CA GLU A 47 -21.72 -7.45 -0.43
C GLU A 47 -21.29 -6.47 0.66
N LEU A 48 -20.14 -6.71 1.28
CA LEU A 48 -19.57 -5.80 2.26
C LEU A 48 -19.18 -4.46 1.62
N LEU A 49 -18.57 -4.48 0.43
CA LEU A 49 -18.25 -3.24 -0.29
C LEU A 49 -19.52 -2.44 -0.60
N LYS A 50 -20.59 -3.08 -1.09
CA LYS A 50 -21.88 -2.41 -1.33
C LYS A 50 -22.50 -1.87 -0.04
N LYS A 51 -22.37 -2.59 1.08
CA LYS A 51 -22.87 -2.13 2.39
C LYS A 51 -22.11 -0.91 2.91
N LEU A 52 -20.82 -0.81 2.63
CA LEU A 52 -19.97 0.33 3.03
C LEU A 52 -20.11 1.52 2.08
N SER A 53 -20.71 1.33 0.90
CA SER A 53 -20.95 2.35 -0.13
C SER A 53 -19.73 3.25 -0.40
N PRO A 54 -18.54 2.70 -0.71
CA PRO A 54 -17.37 3.54 -1.01
C PRO A 54 -17.50 4.17 -2.39
N ASP A 55 -17.11 5.45 -2.49
CA ASP A 55 -16.95 6.13 -3.79
C ASP A 55 -15.77 5.55 -4.58
N LEU A 56 -14.74 5.09 -3.85
CA LEU A 56 -13.50 4.58 -4.41
C LEU A 56 -12.91 3.46 -3.56
N VAL A 57 -12.46 2.39 -4.21
CA VAL A 57 -11.66 1.32 -3.60
C VAL A 57 -10.24 1.36 -4.14
N VAL A 58 -9.27 1.51 -3.23
CA VAL A 58 -7.84 1.34 -3.54
C VAL A 58 -7.44 -0.08 -3.19
N THR A 59 -6.85 -0.82 -4.14
CA THR A 59 -6.56 -2.24 -3.95
C THR A 59 -5.23 -2.67 -4.57
N PHE A 60 -4.55 -3.58 -3.88
CA PHE A 60 -3.39 -4.31 -4.41
C PHE A 60 -3.86 -5.49 -5.26
N VAL A 61 -3.33 -5.62 -6.48
CA VAL A 61 -3.75 -6.64 -7.45
C VAL A 61 -2.96 -7.94 -7.23
N GLY A 62 -3.41 -8.76 -6.29
CA GLY A 62 -2.94 -10.15 -6.16
C GLY A 62 -3.60 -11.11 -7.16
N ASN A 63 -4.81 -10.79 -7.61
CA ASN A 63 -5.58 -11.57 -8.58
C ASN A 63 -6.33 -10.63 -9.55
N PRO A 64 -5.79 -10.38 -10.77
CA PRO A 64 -6.40 -9.47 -11.74
C PRO A 64 -7.87 -9.81 -12.06
N LYS A 65 -8.19 -11.10 -12.20
CA LYS A 65 -9.55 -11.56 -12.53
C LYS A 65 -10.56 -11.22 -11.43
N ALA A 66 -10.17 -11.34 -10.17
CA ALA A 66 -11.02 -11.00 -9.03
C ALA A 66 -11.33 -9.50 -8.99
N VAL A 67 -10.33 -8.65 -9.26
CA VAL A 67 -10.49 -7.20 -9.31
C VAL A 67 -11.35 -6.78 -10.51
N GLU A 68 -11.14 -7.38 -11.69
CA GLU A 68 -11.98 -7.13 -12.87
C GLU A 68 -13.43 -7.53 -12.65
N HIS A 69 -13.68 -8.64 -11.95
CA HIS A 69 -15.02 -9.03 -11.56
C HIS A 69 -15.66 -7.99 -10.62
N ALA A 70 -14.91 -7.50 -9.63
CA ALA A 70 -15.40 -6.51 -8.67
C ALA A 70 -15.74 -5.16 -9.32
N LYS A 71 -14.98 -4.73 -10.34
CA LYS A 71 -15.24 -3.50 -11.11
C LYS A 71 -16.62 -3.51 -11.81
N LYS A 72 -17.20 -4.68 -12.09
CA LYS A 72 -18.52 -4.80 -12.74
C LYS A 72 -19.69 -4.39 -11.86
N PHE A 73 -19.47 -4.17 -10.55
CA PHE A 73 -20.53 -3.86 -9.59
C PHE A 73 -20.75 -2.35 -9.36
N GLY A 74 -20.21 -1.49 -10.24
CA GLY A 74 -20.47 -0.04 -10.21
C GLY A 74 -19.70 0.74 -9.17
N ILE A 75 -18.67 0.14 -8.57
CA ILE A 75 -17.75 0.81 -7.64
C ILE A 75 -16.46 1.16 -8.40
N SER A 76 -15.94 2.37 -8.21
CA SER A 76 -14.67 2.78 -8.82
C SER A 76 -13.48 2.12 -8.12
N PHE A 77 -12.49 1.67 -8.89
CA PHE A 77 -11.28 1.04 -8.35
C PHE A 77 -10.02 1.72 -8.87
N LEU A 78 -9.11 2.07 -7.94
CA LEU A 78 -7.70 2.28 -8.25
C LEU A 78 -6.93 1.02 -7.88
N SER A 79 -6.31 0.40 -8.88
CA SER A 79 -5.68 -0.92 -8.76
C SER A 79 -4.18 -0.78 -8.99
N PHE A 80 -3.37 -1.22 -8.03
CA PHE A 80 -1.91 -1.12 -8.10
C PHE A 80 -1.26 -2.48 -7.88
N GLN A 81 -0.09 -2.68 -8.48
CA GLN A 81 0.77 -3.83 -8.25
C GLN A 81 2.21 -3.33 -8.28
N GLU A 82 2.51 -2.43 -7.34
CA GLU A 82 3.83 -1.84 -7.18
C GLU A 82 4.89 -2.91 -6.89
N THR A 83 5.98 -2.85 -7.65
CA THR A 83 7.13 -3.74 -7.54
C THR A 83 8.41 -2.99 -7.18
N THR A 84 8.35 -1.65 -7.15
CA THR A 84 9.45 -0.76 -6.74
C THR A 84 8.94 0.38 -5.86
N ILE A 85 9.83 0.99 -5.06
CA ILE A 85 9.53 2.17 -4.26
C ILE A 85 9.07 3.34 -5.15
N ALA A 86 9.65 3.47 -6.35
CA ALA A 86 9.25 4.48 -7.32
C ALA A 86 7.79 4.30 -7.78
N GLU A 87 7.39 3.07 -8.09
CA GLU A 87 5.99 2.74 -8.44
C GLU A 87 5.06 2.97 -7.25
N ALA A 88 5.48 2.66 -6.02
CA ALA A 88 4.72 2.95 -4.82
C ALA A 88 4.51 4.47 -4.64
N MET A 89 5.54 5.29 -4.89
CA MET A 89 5.42 6.76 -4.86
C MET A 89 4.49 7.29 -5.96
N GLN A 90 4.51 6.70 -7.16
CA GLN A 90 3.57 7.03 -8.23
C GLN A 90 2.12 6.67 -7.86
N ALA A 91 1.91 5.52 -7.22
CA ALA A 91 0.60 5.11 -6.70
C ALA A 91 0.10 6.07 -5.61
N MET A 92 0.99 6.53 -4.71
CA MET A 92 0.66 7.57 -3.72
C MET A 92 0.28 8.90 -4.38
N GLN A 93 0.98 9.31 -5.45
CA GLN A 93 0.62 10.50 -6.21
C GLN A 93 -0.74 10.37 -6.90
N ALA A 94 -1.06 9.21 -7.47
CA ALA A 94 -2.37 8.93 -8.07
C ALA A 94 -3.50 9.00 -7.03
N GLN A 95 -3.28 8.43 -5.84
CA GLN A 95 -4.22 8.52 -4.72
C GLN A 95 -4.39 9.96 -4.22
N ALA A 96 -3.30 10.72 -4.10
CA ALA A 96 -3.36 12.12 -3.70
C ALA A 96 -4.17 12.96 -4.69
N LYS A 97 -4.00 12.72 -6.01
CA LYS A 97 -4.81 13.35 -7.06
C LYS A 97 -6.29 13.00 -6.95
N ALA A 98 -6.62 11.72 -6.73
CA ALA A 98 -8.01 11.28 -6.54
C ALA A 98 -8.65 11.84 -5.27
N LEU A 99 -7.83 12.17 -4.25
CA LEU A 99 -8.28 12.81 -3.01
C LEU A 99 -8.25 14.33 -3.06
N GLU A 100 -7.74 14.92 -4.16
CA GLU A 100 -7.54 16.36 -4.35
C GLU A 100 -6.60 16.99 -3.29
N ILE A 101 -5.52 16.28 -2.96
CA ILE A 101 -4.54 16.70 -1.96
C ILE A 101 -3.17 16.87 -2.60
N ASP A 102 -2.47 17.96 -2.28
CA ASP A 102 -1.07 18.12 -2.64
C ASP A 102 -0.17 17.26 -1.74
N ALA A 103 0.49 16.27 -2.36
CA ALA A 103 1.45 15.39 -1.71
C ALA A 103 2.92 15.71 -2.08
N SER A 104 3.17 16.74 -2.88
CA SER A 104 4.48 17.06 -3.48
C SER A 104 5.61 17.10 -2.45
N LYS A 105 5.43 17.87 -1.36
CA LYS A 105 6.42 17.99 -0.29
C LYS A 105 6.71 16.67 0.42
N LYS A 106 5.69 15.82 0.61
CA LYS A 106 5.84 14.51 1.28
C LYS A 106 6.57 13.53 0.37
N LEU A 107 6.23 13.50 -0.91
CA LEU A 107 6.93 12.66 -1.90
C LEU A 107 8.36 13.12 -2.14
N ALA A 108 8.60 14.43 -2.17
CA ALA A 108 9.96 14.99 -2.24
C ALA A 108 10.80 14.54 -1.04
N LYS A 109 10.22 14.50 0.18
CA LYS A 109 10.94 14.00 1.36
C LYS A 109 11.26 12.50 1.28
N MET A 110 10.38 11.71 0.66
CA MET A 110 10.65 10.29 0.39
C MET A 110 11.84 10.16 -0.57
N GLN A 111 11.84 10.93 -1.68
CA GLN A 111 12.94 10.92 -2.64
C GLN A 111 14.26 11.38 -2.01
N GLU A 112 14.25 12.47 -1.24
CA GLU A 112 15.42 12.99 -0.52
C GLU A 112 16.06 11.91 0.37
N THR A 113 15.24 11.05 0.97
CA THR A 113 15.70 9.96 1.83
C THR A 113 16.33 8.83 1.02
N LEU A 114 15.76 8.49 -0.13
CA LEU A 114 16.33 7.51 -1.06
C LEU A 114 17.68 7.99 -1.61
N ASP A 115 17.75 9.27 -2.00
CA ASP A 115 18.97 9.89 -2.51
C ASP A 115 20.06 9.91 -1.42
N PHE A 116 19.68 10.22 -0.18
CA PHE A 116 20.59 10.14 0.96
C PHE A 116 21.15 8.74 1.15
N ILE A 117 20.31 7.70 1.15
CA ILE A 117 20.77 6.31 1.30
C ILE A 117 21.70 5.93 0.14
N ALA A 118 21.32 6.24 -1.10
CA ALA A 118 22.11 5.95 -2.29
C ALA A 118 23.51 6.59 -2.22
N GLU A 119 23.59 7.85 -1.78
CA GLU A 119 24.86 8.56 -1.63
C GLU A 119 25.75 7.90 -0.56
N ARG A 120 25.17 7.43 0.54
CA ARG A 120 25.92 6.74 1.61
C ARG A 120 26.39 5.34 1.21
N LEU A 121 25.77 4.72 0.22
CA LEU A 121 26.05 3.35 -0.21
C LEU A 121 26.77 3.25 -1.57
N LYS A 122 27.05 4.37 -2.24
CA LYS A 122 27.56 4.43 -3.62
C LYS A 122 28.74 3.50 -3.93
N ASP A 123 29.71 3.41 -3.02
CA ASP A 123 30.91 2.58 -3.17
C ASP A 123 30.97 1.44 -2.15
N VAL A 124 29.86 1.17 -1.46
CA VAL A 124 29.75 0.09 -0.49
C VAL A 124 29.40 -1.20 -1.22
N LYS A 125 30.23 -2.24 -1.04
CA LYS A 125 29.94 -3.56 -1.59
C LYS A 125 28.65 -4.12 -0.97
N LYS A 126 27.64 -4.35 -1.82
CA LYS A 126 26.36 -4.96 -1.41
C LYS A 126 26.57 -6.28 -0.69
N LYS A 127 25.80 -6.50 0.37
CA LYS A 127 25.83 -7.77 1.13
C LYS A 127 24.87 -8.78 0.52
N LYS A 128 25.30 -10.05 0.47
CA LYS A 128 24.39 -11.15 0.13
C LYS A 128 23.43 -11.35 1.31
N GLY A 129 22.15 -11.07 1.09
CA GLY A 129 21.09 -11.20 2.08
C GLY A 129 19.81 -11.75 1.45
N VAL A 130 18.85 -12.10 2.30
CA VAL A 130 17.52 -12.54 1.90
C VAL A 130 16.50 -12.16 2.97
N GLU A 131 15.27 -11.92 2.56
CA GLU A 131 14.13 -11.70 3.45
C GLU A 131 13.24 -12.94 3.50
N LEU A 132 12.74 -13.24 4.71
CA LEU A 132 11.89 -14.39 4.99
C LEU A 132 10.46 -13.91 5.27
N PHE A 133 9.47 -14.59 4.71
CA PHE A 133 8.06 -14.27 4.90
C PHE A 133 7.39 -15.27 5.89
N HIS A 134 6.13 -15.64 5.64
CA HIS A 134 5.33 -16.50 6.52
C HIS A 134 5.88 -17.93 6.71
N LYS A 135 6.92 -18.33 5.96
CA LYS A 135 7.69 -19.58 6.15
C LYS A 135 9.17 -19.28 5.93
N ALA A 136 10.03 -20.01 6.64
CA ALA A 136 11.49 -19.83 6.59
C ALA A 136 12.13 -20.11 5.22
N ASN A 137 11.40 -20.75 4.30
CA ASN A 137 11.85 -21.05 2.94
C ASN A 137 11.10 -20.25 1.87
N LYS A 138 10.29 -19.25 2.25
CA LYS A 138 9.64 -18.34 1.31
C LYS A 138 10.37 -17.01 1.31
N ILE A 139 10.85 -16.62 0.13
CA ILE A 139 11.68 -15.44 -0.11
C ILE A 139 11.08 -14.58 -1.23
N SER A 140 11.55 -13.35 -1.38
CA SER A 140 11.24 -12.46 -2.50
C SER A 140 12.27 -12.62 -3.63
N GLY A 141 11.87 -12.27 -4.85
CA GLY A 141 12.70 -12.35 -6.06
C GLY A 141 12.36 -11.22 -7.03
N HIS A 142 12.49 -11.45 -8.33
CA HIS A 142 12.12 -10.42 -9.32
C HIS A 142 10.64 -10.01 -9.20
N GLN A 143 10.36 -8.73 -9.52
CA GLN A 143 9.02 -8.13 -9.49
C GLN A 143 8.34 -8.15 -8.10
N ALA A 144 9.13 -7.96 -7.04
CA ALA A 144 8.64 -7.83 -5.68
C ALA A 144 9.15 -6.53 -5.06
N LEU A 145 8.23 -5.74 -4.49
CA LEU A 145 8.55 -4.51 -3.78
C LEU A 145 9.58 -4.76 -2.66
N ASP A 146 9.45 -5.88 -1.96
CA ASP A 146 10.38 -6.27 -0.89
C ASP A 146 11.82 -6.42 -1.42
N SER A 147 12.00 -6.94 -2.64
CA SER A 147 13.32 -7.05 -3.26
C SER A 147 13.90 -5.71 -3.68
N ASP A 148 13.08 -4.76 -4.15
CA ASP A 148 13.56 -3.39 -4.42
C ASP A 148 13.94 -2.67 -3.12
N ILE A 149 13.17 -2.85 -2.04
CA ILE A 149 13.50 -2.32 -0.71
C ILE A 149 14.85 -2.87 -0.22
N LEU A 150 15.06 -4.19 -0.33
CA LEU A 150 16.34 -4.81 0.00
C LEU A 150 17.48 -4.22 -0.84
N GLU A 151 17.28 -4.06 -2.14
CA GLU A 151 18.31 -3.53 -3.03
C GLU A 151 18.74 -2.09 -2.69
N LYS A 152 17.82 -1.26 -2.21
CA LYS A 152 18.11 0.14 -1.84
C LYS A 152 18.81 0.26 -0.49
N GLY A 153 18.75 -0.75 0.37
CA GLY A 153 19.30 -0.71 1.73
C GLY A 153 20.50 -1.63 2.02
N ALA A 154 20.90 -2.49 1.08
CA ALA A 154 21.86 -3.59 1.31
C ALA A 154 23.14 -3.52 0.47
#